data_AF-A0A101UXL4-F1
#
_entry.id   AF-A0A101UXL4-F1
#
_cell.length_a   1.000
_cell.length_b   1.000
_cell.length_c   1.000
_cell.angle_alpha   90.00
_cell.angle_beta   90.00
_cell.angle_gamma   90.00
#
_symmetry.space_group_name_H-M   'P 1'
#
loop_
_entity.id
_entity.type
_entity.pdbx_description
1 polymer ?
#
loop_
_entity_poly.entity_id
_entity_poly.type
_entity_poly.pdbx_seq_one_letter_code
_entity_poly.pdbx_strand_id
1 'polypeptide(L)' 'MSTAPDPEPRDPKAALVFDDPLDQQSSDDTDRGWGERPGTSGDSAADLKRFLDEKPPHHI' A
#
# COMPACT_ATOMS: atom_id res chain seq x y z
N MET A 1 -7.61 -31.60 39.21
CA MET A 1 -8.41 -31.06 38.09
C MET A 1 -7.85 -29.69 37.76
N SER A 2 -7.03 -29.56 36.71
CA SER A 2 -6.56 -28.24 36.25
C SER A 2 -7.66 -27.58 35.44
N THR A 3 -8.09 -26.38 35.84
CA THR A 3 -9.03 -25.57 35.08
C THR A 3 -8.28 -24.87 33.94
N ALA A 4 -8.87 -24.85 32.75
CA ALA A 4 -8.36 -24.06 31.63
C ALA A 4 -8.58 -22.57 31.91
N PRO A 5 -7.66 -21.68 31.47
CA PRO A 5 -7.82 -20.24 31.64
C PRO A 5 -8.97 -19.71 30.76
N ASP A 6 -9.66 -18.68 31.24
CA ASP A 6 -10.73 -17.99 30.52
C ASP A 6 -10.17 -17.26 29.28
N PRO A 7 -10.93 -17.19 28.17
CA PRO A 7 -10.46 -16.56 26.95
C PRO A 7 -10.46 -15.03 27.09
N GLU A 8 -9.30 -14.42 26.85
CA GLU A 8 -9.17 -12.95 26.83
C GLU A 8 -9.93 -12.31 25.65
N PRO A 9 -10.37 -11.04 25.79
CA PRO A 9 -11.00 -10.29 24.72
C PRO A 9 -10.03 -10.17 23.55
N ARG A 10 -10.44 -10.66 22.38
CA ARG A 10 -9.68 -10.61 21.14
C ARG A 10 -10.39 -9.70 20.16
N ASP A 11 -9.63 -8.87 19.45
CA ASP A 11 -10.18 -8.06 18.38
C ASP A 11 -10.92 -8.95 17.37
N PRO A 12 -12.06 -8.51 16.84
CA PRO A 12 -12.81 -9.27 15.86
C PRO A 12 -11.92 -9.50 14.64
N LYS A 13 -11.79 -10.76 14.25
CA LYS A 13 -11.07 -11.14 13.03
C LYS A 13 -11.75 -10.51 11.83
N ALA A 14 -10.96 -10.05 10.86
CA ALA A 14 -11.49 -9.61 9.58
C ALA A 14 -12.39 -10.71 8.98
N ALA A 15 -13.60 -10.33 8.59
CA ALA A 15 -14.54 -11.23 7.95
C ALA A 15 -14.12 -11.48 6.51
N LEU A 16 -14.28 -12.73 6.04
CA LEU A 16 -14.11 -13.06 4.64
C LEU A 16 -15.40 -12.69 3.89
N VAL A 17 -15.26 -11.87 2.84
CA VAL A 17 -16.36 -11.45 1.96
C VAL A 17 -16.30 -12.27 0.68
N PHE A 18 -17.41 -12.90 0.29
CA PHE A 18 -17.53 -13.77 -0.89
C PHE A 18 -18.55 -13.26 -1.93
N ASP A 19 -19.00 -12.01 -1.77
CA ASP A 19 -19.85 -11.33 -2.74
C ASP A 19 -19.04 -10.98 -4.00
N ASP A 20 -19.66 -10.32 -4.99
CA ASP A 20 -18.97 -9.93 -6.22
C ASP A 20 -17.72 -9.07 -5.89
N PRO A 21 -16.51 -9.50 -6.28
CA PRO A 21 -15.29 -8.76 -5.99
C PRO A 21 -15.25 -7.36 -6.60
N LEU A 22 -16.08 -7.06 -7.59
CA LEU A 22 -16.14 -5.75 -8.25
C LEU A 22 -17.15 -4.78 -7.62
N ASP A 23 -18.00 -5.25 -6.71
CA ASP A 23 -19.03 -4.40 -6.07
C ASP A 23 -18.46 -3.50 -4.96
N GLN A 24 -17.20 -3.70 -4.57
CA GLN A 24 -16.53 -2.91 -3.54
C GLN A 24 -15.18 -2.41 -4.05
N GLN A 25 -14.91 -1.12 -3.85
CA GLN A 25 -13.61 -0.53 -4.16
C GLN A 25 -12.56 -1.01 -3.13
N SER A 26 -11.48 -1.61 -3.60
CA SER A 26 -10.35 -2.02 -2.76
C SER A 26 -9.35 -0.88 -2.57
N SER A 27 -8.48 -1.00 -1.57
CA SER A 27 -7.35 -0.08 -1.39
C SER A 27 -6.37 -0.13 -2.56
N ASP A 28 -6.25 -1.29 -3.19
CA ASP A 28 -5.32 -1.53 -4.30
C ASP A 28 -5.82 -0.92 -5.61
N ASP A 29 -7.13 -0.65 -5.70
CA ASP A 29 -7.73 0.13 -6.81
C ASP A 29 -7.43 1.62 -6.71
N THR A 30 -6.90 2.08 -5.57
CA THR A 30 -6.49 3.46 -5.41
C THR A 30 -5.01 3.61 -5.71
N ASP A 31 -4.65 4.60 -6.52
CA ASP A 31 -3.26 5.02 -6.72
C ASP A 31 -2.66 5.71 -5.47
N ARG A 32 -3.22 5.49 -4.28
CA ARG A 32 -2.76 6.13 -3.05
C ARG A 32 -1.31 5.70 -2.79
N GLY A 33 -0.43 6.67 -2.53
CA GLY A 33 1.02 6.42 -2.40
C GLY A 33 1.78 6.36 -3.73
N TRP A 34 1.10 6.31 -4.87
CA TRP A 34 1.74 6.48 -6.19
C TRP A 34 1.82 7.96 -6.51
N GLY A 35 3.04 8.52 -6.51
CA GLY A 35 3.29 9.93 -6.81
C GLY A 35 2.96 10.91 -5.68
N GLU A 36 2.33 10.47 -4.58
CA GLU A 36 2.20 11.27 -3.37
C GLU A 36 3.58 11.46 -2.72
N ARG A 37 4.13 12.68 -2.80
CA ARG A 37 5.41 13.03 -2.18
C ARG A 37 5.19 13.54 -0.75
N PRO A 38 5.84 12.94 0.26
CA PRO A 38 5.86 13.51 1.59
C PRO A 38 6.79 14.73 1.58
N GLY A 39 6.22 15.93 1.61
CA GLY A 39 6.98 17.16 1.77
C GLY A 39 7.06 18.01 0.50
N THR A 40 6.46 19.19 0.60
CA THR A 40 6.30 20.26 -0.38
C THR A 40 7.64 20.93 -0.76
N SER A 41 8.66 20.20 -1.21
CA SER A 41 9.97 20.81 -1.58
C SER A 41 10.82 20.06 -2.63
N GLY A 42 10.30 19.02 -3.27
CA GLY A 42 10.98 18.38 -4.41
C GLY A 42 10.32 18.81 -5.72
N ASP A 43 11.01 19.64 -6.51
CA ASP A 43 10.53 20.07 -7.83
C ASP A 43 10.38 18.86 -8.77
N SER A 44 9.14 18.39 -8.92
CA SER A 44 8.80 17.22 -9.73
C SER A 44 9.27 17.36 -11.18
N ALA A 45 9.40 18.58 -11.70
CA ALA A 45 9.94 18.82 -13.03
C ALA A 45 11.45 18.53 -13.10
N ALA A 46 12.20 18.89 -12.06
CA ALA A 46 13.63 18.61 -11.97
C ALA A 46 13.93 17.11 -11.85
N ASP A 47 13.12 16.37 -11.07
CA ASP A 47 13.29 14.92 -10.96
C ASP A 47 12.92 14.20 -12.26
N LEU A 48 11.82 14.59 -12.92
CA LEU A 48 11.44 14.03 -14.23
C LEU A 48 12.56 14.24 -15.26
N LYS A 49 13.14 15.45 -15.28
CA LYS A 49 14.27 15.77 -16.14
C LYS A 49 15.48 14.87 -15.86
N ARG A 50 15.82 14.64 -14.59
CA ARG A 50 16.91 13.71 -14.22
C ARG A 50 16.66 12.30 -14.74
N PHE A 51 15.46 11.75 -14.56
CA PHE A 51 15.13 10.40 -15.05
C PHE A 51 15.20 10.26 -16.58
N LEU A 52 14.84 11.30 -17.33
CA LEU A 52 14.95 11.30 -18.79
C LEU A 52 16.40 11.45 -19.27
N ASP A 53 17.20 12.23 -18.53
CA ASP A 53 18.59 12.52 -18.89
C ASP A 53 19.56 11.42 -18.42
N GLU A 54 19.22 10.66 -17.37
CA GLU A 54 20.04 9.59 -16.81
C GLU A 54 19.90 8.31 -17.65
N LYS A 55 20.82 8.13 -18.61
CA LYS A 55 20.92 6.87 -19.35
C LYS A 55 21.24 5.74 -18.36
N PRO A 56 20.42 4.66 -18.30
CA PRO A 56 20.74 3.53 -17.43
C PRO A 56 22.12 2.99 -17.82
N PRO A 57 22.99 2.66 -16.84
CA PRO A 57 24.31 2.13 -17.13
C PRO A 57 24.09 0.92 -18.03
N HIS A 58 24.64 1.02 -19.24
CA HIS A 58 24.40 0.05 -20.30
C HIS A 58 24.61 -1.36 -19.73
N HIS A 59 23.54 -2.14 -19.81
CA HIS A 59 23.59 -3.59 -19.64
C HIS A 59 24.75 -4.11 -20.52
N ILE A 60 25.72 -4.74 -19.88
CA ILE A 60 26.76 -5.54 -20.52
C ILE A 60 26.33 -6.99 -20.41
#